data_AF-A0A6I0S614-F1
#
_entry.id   AF-A0A6I0S614-F1
#
_cell.length_a   1.000
_cell.length_b   1.000
_cell.length_c   1.000
_cell.angle_alpha   90.00
_cell.angle_beta   90.00
_cell.angle_gamma   90.00
#
_symmetry.space_group_name_H-M   'P 1'
#
loop_
_entity.id
_entity.type
_entity.pdbx_description
1 polymer ?
#
loop_
_entity_poly.entity_id
_entity_poly.type
_entity_poly.pdbx_seq_one_letter_code
_entity_poly.pdbx_strand_id
1 'polypeptide(L)'
;MFIIIGIMLTGMLLGFLLRNKRLSWIHKIITLLIWVLLFLLGIDVGGNETIIKGLHTLGLEALIITLAAVIGSILCAWGLWYLLYIRNKGKETEV
;
A
#
# COMPACT_ATOMS: atom_id res chain seq x y z
N MET A 1 14.39 16.30 -4.54
CA MET A 1 13.91 15.82 -3.22
C MET A 1 12.94 16.79 -2.58
N PHE A 2 13.34 18.05 -2.32
CA PHE A 2 12.44 19.07 -1.75
C PHE A 2 11.14 19.30 -2.53
N ILE A 3 11.17 19.25 -3.87
CA ILE A 3 9.97 19.39 -4.70
C ILE A 3 8.96 18.26 -4.43
N ILE A 4 9.44 17.03 -4.28
CA ILE A 4 8.58 15.86 -4.02
C ILE A 4 7.94 16.00 -2.64
N ILE A 5 8.73 16.38 -1.63
CA ILE A 5 8.26 16.63 -0.26
C ILE A 5 7.24 17.79 -0.25
N GLY A 6 7.52 18.87 -0.97
CA GLY A 6 6.62 20.02 -1.09
C GLY A 6 5.30 19.67 -1.74
N ILE A 7 5.30 18.84 -2.79
CA ILE A 7 4.09 18.33 -3.43
C ILE A 7 3.30 17.41 -2.49
N MET A 8 3.96 16.52 -1.74
CA MET A 8 3.29 15.66 -0.75
C MET A 8 2.62 16.49 0.36
N LEU A 9 3.32 17.49 0.90
CA LEU A 9 2.78 18.39 1.92
C LEU A 9 1.59 19.19 1.39
N THR A 10 1.71 19.71 0.17
CA THR A 10 0.62 20.46 -0.48
C THR A 10 -0.60 19.58 -0.72
N GLY A 11 -0.40 18.33 -1.16
CA GLY A 11 -1.47 17.35 -1.34
C GLY A 11 -2.19 17.00 -0.04
N MET A 12 -1.45 16.85 1.06
CA MET A 12 -2.02 16.61 2.39
C MET A 12 -2.84 17.81 2.89
N LEU A 13 -2.31 19.03 2.73
CA LEU A 13 -3.00 20.27 3.09
C LEU A 13 -4.30 20.46 2.31
N LEU A 14 -4.27 20.25 0.99
CA LEU A 14 -5.45 20.28 0.13
C LEU A 14 -6.47 19.21 0.55
N GLY A 15 -6.02 17.98 0.80
CA GLY A 15 -6.88 16.91 1.29
C GLY A 15 -7.54 17.23 2.63
N PHE A 16 -6.82 17.92 3.53
CA PHE A 16 -7.35 18.36 4.81
C PHE A 16 -8.40 19.48 4.66
N LEU A 17 -8.15 20.47 3.81
CA LEU A 17 -9.11 21.56 3.53
C LEU A 17 -10.40 21.04 2.88
N LEU A 18 -10.30 20.06 1.98
CA LEU A 18 -11.44 19.47 1.26
C LEU A 18 -12.17 18.38 2.05
N ARG A 19 -11.68 17.98 3.24
CA ARG A 19 -12.21 16.89 4.07
C ARG A 19 -13.68 17.06 4.48
N ASN A 20 -14.14 18.31 4.61
CA ASN A 20 -15.50 18.60 5.10
C ASN A 20 -16.59 18.52 4.01
N LYS A 21 -16.23 18.32 2.73
CA LYS A 21 -17.20 18.18 1.63
C LYS A 21 -17.36 16.69 1.30
N ARG A 22 -18.58 16.16 1.28
CA ARG A 22 -18.87 14.82 0.74
C ARG A 22 -18.77 14.84 -0.78
N LEU A 23 -17.55 14.69 -1.29
CA LEU A 23 -17.23 14.66 -2.71
C LEU A 23 -17.36 13.22 -3.27
N SER A 24 -18.57 12.67 -3.26
CA SER A 24 -18.85 11.32 -3.76
C SER A 24 -18.44 11.14 -5.24
N TRP A 25 -18.39 12.22 -6.02
CA TRP A 25 -17.92 12.22 -7.41
C TRP A 25 -16.42 11.93 -7.53
N ILE A 26 -15.61 12.31 -6.54
CA ILE A 26 -14.16 12.05 -6.55
C ILE A 26 -13.89 10.56 -6.53
N HIS A 27 -14.65 9.78 -5.75
CA HIS A 27 -14.48 8.33 -5.74
C HIS A 27 -14.70 7.73 -7.14
N LYS A 28 -15.72 8.20 -7.86
CA LYS A 28 -16.01 7.75 -9.23
C LYS A 28 -14.88 8.11 -10.21
N ILE A 29 -14.30 9.31 -10.07
CA ILE A 29 -13.14 9.73 -10.87
C ILE A 29 -11.91 8.87 -10.56
N ILE A 30 -11.62 8.64 -9.26
CA ILE A 30 -10.48 7.84 -8.83
C ILE A 30 -10.58 6.43 -9.42
N THR A 31 -11.75 5.78 -9.30
CA THR A 31 -11.96 4.44 -9.87
C THR A 31 -11.73 4.43 -11.39
N LEU A 32 -12.25 5.43 -12.12
CA LEU A 32 -12.03 5.55 -13.56
C LEU A 32 -10.54 5.73 -13.89
N LEU A 33 -9.83 6.57 -13.12
CA LEU A 33 -8.41 6.83 -13.32
C LEU A 33 -7.57 5.58 -13.04
N ILE A 34 -7.90 4.81 -12.00
CA ILE A 34 -7.25 3.52 -11.70
C ILE A 34 -7.47 2.55 -12.85
N TRP A 35 -8.69 2.46 -13.39
CA TRP A 35 -8.98 1.62 -14.56
C TRP A 35 -8.12 1.99 -15.77
N VAL A 36 -8.05 3.28 -16.11
CA VAL A 36 -7.22 3.77 -17.21
C VAL A 36 -5.74 3.50 -16.95
N LEU A 37 -5.26 3.73 -15.73
CA LEU A 37 -3.86 3.49 -15.36
C LEU A 37 -3.50 2.02 -15.46
N LEU A 38 -4.35 1.11 -14.94
CA LEU A 38 -4.14 -0.33 -15.02
C LEU A 38 -4.16 -0.82 -16.48
N PHE A 39 -5.02 -0.24 -17.32
CA PHE A 39 -5.07 -0.53 -18.74
C PHE A 39 -3.78 -0.09 -19.46
N LEU A 40 -3.34 1.15 -19.23
CA LEU A 40 -2.09 1.67 -19.79
C LEU A 40 -0.88 0.84 -19.34
N LEU A 41 -0.82 0.50 -18.05
CA LEU A 41 0.21 -0.36 -17.49
C LEU A 41 0.21 -1.73 -18.17
N GLY A 42 -0.96 -2.32 -18.40
CA GLY A 42 -1.09 -3.59 -19.10
C GLY A 42 -0.55 -3.55 -20.53
N ILE A 43 -0.78 -2.45 -21.26
CA ILE A 43 -0.22 -2.26 -22.61
C ILE A 43 1.31 -2.09 -22.55
N ASP A 44 1.82 -1.26 -21.64
CA ASP A 44 3.25 -0.97 -21.54
C ASP A 44 4.06 -2.23 -21.16
N VAL A 45 3.54 -3.01 -20.21
CA VAL A 45 4.11 -4.29 -19.77
C VAL A 45 3.93 -5.38 -20.84
N GLY A 46 2.79 -5.41 -21.52
CA GLY A 46 2.45 -6.43 -22.52
C GLY A 46 3.12 -6.22 -23.88
N GLY A 47 3.46 -4.98 -24.25
CA GLY A 47 4.16 -4.66 -25.50
C GLY A 47 5.67 -4.88 -25.44
N ASN A 48 6.24 -5.11 -24.25
CA ASN A 48 7.67 -5.23 -24.06
C ASN A 48 8.10 -6.70 -23.94
N GLU A 49 8.68 -7.25 -25.01
CA GLU A 49 9.13 -8.64 -25.05
C GLU A 49 10.16 -9.00 -23.98
N THR A 50 10.99 -8.04 -23.55
CA THR A 50 11.97 -8.22 -22.47
C THR A 50 11.26 -8.38 -21.13
N ILE A 51 10.20 -7.61 -20.89
CA ILE A 51 9.39 -7.73 -19.69
C ILE A 51 8.57 -9.02 -19.72
N ILE A 52 7.99 -9.41 -20.85
CA ILE A 52 7.24 -10.68 -20.98
C ILE A 52 8.15 -11.90 -20.79
N LYS A 53 9.34 -11.93 -21.41
CA LYS A 53 10.30 -13.04 -21.24
C LYS A 53 10.89 -13.06 -19.83
N GLY A 54 11.12 -11.89 -19.23
CA GLY A 54 11.53 -11.73 -17.84
C GLY A 54 10.39 -11.95 -16.83
N LEU A 55 9.13 -11.94 -17.26
CA LEU A 55 7.97 -11.99 -16.36
C LEU A 55 7.91 -13.31 -15.60
N HIS A 56 8.38 -14.40 -16.20
CA HIS A 56 8.41 -15.69 -15.54
C HIS A 56 9.42 -15.71 -14.38
N THR A 57 10.62 -15.14 -14.57
CA THR A 57 11.66 -15.10 -13.54
C THR A 57 11.37 -14.01 -12.51
N LEU A 58 11.07 -12.79 -12.96
CA LEU A 58 10.69 -11.65 -12.10
C LEU A 58 9.37 -11.91 -11.36
N GLY A 59 8.42 -12.60 -12.00
CA GLY A 59 7.14 -12.95 -11.40
C GLY A 59 7.29 -13.97 -10.28
N LEU A 60 8.14 -14.99 -10.46
CA LEU A 60 8.45 -15.94 -9.39
C LEU A 60 9.20 -15.28 -8.24
N GLU A 61 10.18 -14.43 -8.53
CA GLU A 61 10.93 -13.70 -7.52
C GLU A 61 10.00 -12.75 -6.72
N ALA A 62 9.16 -11.99 -7.42
CA ALA A 62 8.14 -11.14 -6.80
C ALA A 62 7.14 -11.93 -5.96
N LEU A 63 6.74 -13.13 -6.41
CA LEU A 63 5.83 -14.00 -5.66
C LEU A 63 6.49 -14.48 -4.35
N ILE A 64 7.76 -14.88 -4.38
CA ILE A 64 8.48 -15.29 -3.18
C ILE A 64 8.63 -14.12 -2.21
N ILE A 65 9.01 -12.94 -2.71
CA ILE A 65 9.16 -11.72 -1.88
C ILE A 65 7.83 -11.31 -1.25
N THR A 66 6.74 -11.33 -2.01
CA THR A 66 5.40 -10.99 -1.48
C THR A 66 4.94 -11.99 -0.44
N LEU A 67 5.14 -13.30 -0.65
CA LEU A 67 4.80 -14.32 0.35
C LEU A 67 5.60 -14.12 1.64
N ALA A 68 6.92 -13.91 1.51
CA ALA A 68 7.80 -13.67 2.64
C ALA A 68 7.41 -12.40 3.41
N ALA A 69 7.10 -11.31 2.69
CA ALA A 69 6.67 -10.06 3.28
C ALA A 69 5.32 -10.17 4.02
N VAL A 70 4.35 -10.90 3.44
CA VAL A 70 3.04 -11.14 4.07
C VAL A 70 3.20 -12.00 5.33
N ILE A 71 3.93 -13.12 5.25
CA ILE A 71 4.19 -13.99 6.40
C ILE A 71 4.94 -13.22 7.50
N GLY A 72 5.98 -12.48 7.14
CA GLY A 72 6.73 -11.64 8.07
C GLY A 72 5.85 -10.58 8.76
N SER A 73 4.98 -9.92 8.00
CA SER A 73 4.04 -8.93 8.54
C SER A 73 3.04 -9.54 9.51
N ILE A 74 2.49 -10.73 9.20
CA ILE A 74 1.56 -11.45 10.08
C ILE A 74 2.27 -11.88 11.36
N LEU A 75 3.48 -12.43 11.26
CA LEU A 75 4.28 -12.85 12.42
C LEU A 75 4.64 -11.67 13.33
N CYS A 76 5.05 -10.54 12.75
CA CYS A 76 5.33 -9.32 13.52
C CYS A 76 4.07 -8.77 14.19
N ALA A 77 2.93 -8.73 13.48
CA ALA A 77 1.67 -8.28 14.05
C ALA A 77 1.21 -9.19 15.21
N TRP A 78 1.36 -10.52 15.04
CA TRP A 78 1.06 -11.49 16.08
C TRP A 78 2.00 -11.37 17.29
N GLY A 79 3.30 -11.18 17.05
CA GLY A 79 4.29 -10.95 18.10
C GLY A 79 4.02 -9.66 18.88
N LEU A 80 3.65 -8.58 18.20
CA LEU A 80 3.25 -7.33 18.82
C LEU A 80 1.97 -7.51 19.65
N TRP A 81 0.97 -8.21 19.12
CA TRP A 81 -0.25 -8.54 19.86
C TRP A 81 0.06 -9.34 21.12
N TYR A 82 0.88 -10.39 21.02
CA TYR A 82 1.26 -11.23 22.15
C TYR A 82 2.04 -10.44 23.22
N LEU A 83 3.00 -9.61 22.81
CA LEU A 83 3.79 -8.77 23.71
C LEU A 83 2.93 -7.71 24.42
N LEU A 84 1.99 -7.09 23.71
CA LEU A 84 1.06 -6.13 24.32
C LEU A 84 0.06 -6.83 25.26
N TYR A 85 -0.42 -8.02 24.89
CA TYR A 85 -1.35 -8.80 25.71
C TYR A 85 -0.70 -9.29 27.02
N ILE A 86 0.53 -9.83 26.94
CA ILE A 86 1.26 -10.31 28.13
C ILE A 86 1.64 -9.14 29.08
N ARG A 87 1.93 -7.97 28.52
CA ARG A 87 2.27 -6.77 29.29
C ARG A 87 1.05 -6.10 29.91
N ASN A 88 -0.15 -6.28 29.33
CA ASN A 88 -1.40 -5.82 29.93
C ASN A 88 -1.88 -6.73 31.07
N LYS A 89 -1.66 -8.06 31.00
CA LYS A 89 -2.01 -8.98 32.11
C LYS A 89 -1.23 -8.71 33.41
N GLY A 90 0.02 -8.24 33.32
CA GLY A 90 0.83 -7.91 34.51
C GLY A 90 0.33 -6.68 35.27
N LYS A 91 -0.48 -5.82 34.63
CA LYS A 91 -0.98 -4.57 35.24
C LYS A 91 -2.32 -4.71 35.96
N GLU A 92 -3.01 -5.85 35.80
CA GLU A 92 -4.29 -6.11 36.48
C GLU A 92 -4.12 -6.79 37.84
N THR A 93 -2.93 -7.30 38.16
CA THR A 93 -2.60 -7.93 39.45
C THR A 93 -1.91 -7.00 40.45
N GLU A 94 -1.67 -5.74 40.10
CA GLU A 94 -1.06 -4.72 40.97
C GLU A 94 -2.04 -3.57 41.34
N VAL A 95 -3.35 -3.82 41.28
CA VAL A 95 -4.39 -2.87 41.76
C VAL A 95 -5.18 -3.47 42.90
#